data_AF-A0A0G0NBV3-F1
#
_entry.id   AF-A0A0G0NBV3-F1
#
_cell.length_a   1.000
_cell.length_b   1.000
_cell.length_c   1.000
_cell.angle_alpha   90.00
_cell.angle_beta   90.00
_cell.angle_gamma   90.00
#
_symmetry.space_group_name_H-M   'P 1'
#
loop_
_entity.id
_entity.type
_entity.pdbx_description
1 polymer ?
#
loop_
_entity_poly.entity_id
_entity_poly.type
_entity_poly.pdbx_seq_one_letter_code
_entity_poly.pdbx_strand_id
1 'polypeptide(L)'
;MTNSPIEAFNIFNLVRIFVVGVLAFFINLFVTYFWTKILHKYFRPGKQIDRKDAPIFNELHKRKEGTPTMGGLPVWLTVVFLAFIFFLMHVWSDGFWSRVNFLSRPQTLLPIGFLILAGLVGMFDDILGIFQRGGFSMSRRLI
;
A
#
# COMPACT_ATOMS: atom_id res chain seq x y z
N MET A 1 -4.45 -32.18 -3.95
CA MET A 1 -5.44 -32.19 -2.86
C MET A 1 -6.14 -30.85 -2.86
N THR A 2 -7.31 -30.78 -3.49
CA THR A 2 -8.15 -29.57 -3.48
C THR A 2 -8.94 -29.58 -2.17
N ASN A 3 -8.50 -28.78 -1.20
CA ASN A 3 -9.28 -28.55 0.02
C ASN A 3 -10.68 -28.10 -0.41
N SER A 4 -11.73 -28.73 0.12
CA SER A 4 -13.09 -28.32 -0.19
C SER A 4 -13.31 -26.86 0.26
N PRO A 5 -14.18 -26.05 -0.38
CA PRO A 5 -14.42 -24.67 0.02
C PRO A 5 -14.78 -24.54 1.50
N ILE A 6 -15.43 -25.56 2.06
CA ILE A 6 -15.86 -25.65 3.47
C ILE A 6 -14.65 -25.71 4.42
N GLU A 7 -13.54 -26.35 4.03
CA GLU A 7 -12.32 -26.41 4.84
C GLU A 7 -11.59 -25.06 4.95
N ALA A 8 -11.79 -24.17 3.97
CA ALA A 8 -11.28 -22.80 4.05
C ALA A 8 -12.00 -21.99 5.14
N PHE A 9 -13.31 -22.22 5.31
CA PHE A 9 -14.16 -21.59 6.32
C PHE A 9 -14.10 -22.30 7.67
N ASN A 10 -12.89 -22.44 8.23
CA ASN A 10 -12.72 -22.88 9.61
C ASN A 10 -12.48 -21.68 10.55
N ILE A 11 -12.81 -21.88 11.84
CA ILE A 11 -12.70 -20.83 12.88
C ILE A 11 -11.27 -20.28 12.94
N PHE A 12 -10.27 -21.16 12.80
CA PHE A 12 -8.85 -20.77 12.85
C PHE A 12 -8.48 -19.78 11.74
N ASN A 13 -8.88 -20.04 10.49
CA ASN A 13 -8.61 -19.18 9.34
C ASN A 13 -9.33 -17.84 9.48
N LEU A 14 -10.56 -17.85 10.01
CA LEU A 14 -11.32 -16.64 10.27
C LEU A 14 -10.62 -15.77 11.30
N VAL A 15 -10.29 -16.34 12.47
CA VAL A 15 -9.54 -15.66 13.53
C VAL A 15 -8.21 -15.13 13.01
N ARG A 16 -7.47 -15.95 12.23
CA ARG A 16 -6.20 -15.53 11.62
C ARG A 16 -6.37 -14.29 10.74
N ILE A 17 -7.36 -14.25 9.85
CA ILE A 17 -7.59 -13.11 8.95
C ILE A 17 -7.91 -11.85 9.76
N PHE A 18 -8.78 -11.95 10.77
CA PHE A 18 -9.11 -10.82 11.63
C PHE A 18 -7.91 -10.33 12.45
N VAL A 19 -7.15 -11.24 13.07
CA VAL A 19 -5.97 -10.88 13.88
C VAL A 19 -4.92 -10.20 13.01
N VAL A 20 -4.61 -10.77 11.83
CA VAL A 20 -3.66 -10.17 10.89
C VAL A 20 -4.16 -8.82 10.38
N GLY A 21 -5.46 -8.69 10.08
CA GLY A 21 -6.07 -7.44 9.65
C GLY A 21 -6.03 -6.34 10.70
N VAL A 22 -6.37 -6.66 11.95
CA VAL A 22 -6.28 -5.75 13.10
C VAL A 22 -4.84 -5.33 13.37
N LEU A 23 -3.89 -6.29 13.32
CA LEU A 23 -2.47 -6.00 13.47
C LEU A 23 -1.97 -5.06 12.36
N ALA A 24 -2.34 -5.32 11.11
CA ALA A 24 -2.01 -4.46 9.97
C ALA A 24 -2.59 -3.05 10.13
N PHE A 25 -3.83 -2.92 10.63
CA PHE A 25 -4.46 -1.64 10.89
C PHE A 25 -3.65 -0.79 11.89
N PHE A 26 -3.31 -1.35 13.05
CA PHE A 26 -2.56 -0.61 14.07
C PHE A 26 -1.14 -0.27 13.65
N ILE A 27 -0.44 -1.19 12.97
CA ILE A 27 0.88 -0.92 12.40
C ILE A 27 0.78 0.21 11.36
N ASN A 28 -0.18 0.14 10.44
CA ASN A 28 -0.37 1.16 9.42
C ASN A 28 -0.73 2.52 10.04
N LEU A 29 -1.52 2.56 11.11
CA LEU A 29 -1.83 3.79 11.83
C LEU A 29 -0.55 4.45 12.38
N PHE A 30 0.33 3.64 12.98
CA PHE A 30 1.63 4.10 13.47
C PHE A 30 2.52 4.59 12.33
N VAL A 31 2.70 3.78 11.27
CA VAL A 31 3.52 4.15 10.10
C VAL A 31 2.99 5.42 9.43
N THR A 32 1.68 5.55 9.30
CA THR A 32 1.03 6.72 8.70
C THR A 32 1.36 7.98 9.50
N TYR A 33 1.31 7.94 10.83
CA TYR A 33 1.64 9.10 11.67
C TYR A 33 3.06 9.65 11.39
N PHE A 34 4.07 8.78 11.29
CA PHE A 34 5.43 9.20 10.94
C PHE A 34 5.53 9.65 9.48
N TRP A 35 4.88 8.92 8.57
CA TRP A 35 4.89 9.23 7.15
C TRP A 35 4.30 10.61 6.85
N THR A 36 3.18 10.96 7.49
CA THR A 36 2.56 12.28 7.35
C THR A 36 3.51 13.41 7.78
N LYS A 37 4.33 13.21 8.82
CA LYS A 37 5.36 14.19 9.20
C LYS A 37 6.43 14.36 8.12
N ILE A 38 6.88 13.25 7.53
CA ILE A 38 7.85 13.26 6.42
C ILE A 38 7.26 14.00 5.22
N LEU A 39 6.02 13.70 4.84
CA LEU A 39 5.33 14.36 3.73
C LEU A 39 5.23 15.87 3.94
N HIS A 40 4.84 16.32 5.13
CA HIS A 40 4.76 17.75 5.42
C HIS A 40 6.12 18.45 5.45
N LYS A 41 7.20 17.74 5.80
CA LYS A 41 8.56 18.30 5.88
C LYS A 41 9.25 18.38 4.52
N TYR A 42 9.14 17.34 3.70
CA TYR A 42 9.94 17.20 2.47
C TYR A 42 9.15 17.34 1.17
N PHE A 43 7.83 17.18 1.22
CA PHE A 43 6.98 17.10 0.03
C PHE A 43 5.94 18.24 -0.04
N ARG A 44 6.21 19.37 0.64
CA ARG A 44 5.48 20.63 0.46
C ARG A 44 5.97 21.37 -0.80
N PRO A 45 5.08 22.02 -1.58
CA PRO A 45 3.72 22.42 -1.22
C PRO A 45 2.67 21.30 -1.31
N GLY A 46 2.98 20.11 -1.82
CA GLY A 46 2.02 19.00 -2.01
C GLY A 46 1.44 18.99 -3.42
N LYS A 47 0.22 18.47 -3.59
CA LYS A 47 -0.42 18.42 -4.92
C LYS A 47 -0.80 19.82 -5.40
N GLN A 48 -0.22 20.24 -6.52
CA GLN A 48 -0.66 21.42 -7.27
C GLN A 48 -1.76 21.00 -8.26
N ILE A 49 -2.84 21.78 -8.29
CA ILE A 49 -4.06 21.44 -9.04
C ILE A 49 -4.23 22.36 -10.26
N ASP A 50 -3.42 23.41 -10.38
CA ASP A 50 -3.54 24.41 -11.43
C ASP A 50 -3.33 23.82 -12.84
N ARG A 51 -4.44 23.70 -13.58
CA ARG A 51 -4.45 23.37 -15.01
C ARG A 51 -4.93 24.57 -15.81
N LYS A 52 -4.07 25.08 -16.70
CA LYS A 52 -4.38 26.22 -17.58
C LYS A 52 -5.62 26.00 -18.44
N ASP A 53 -5.87 24.76 -18.85
CA ASP A 53 -6.95 24.41 -19.79
C ASP A 53 -8.27 24.01 -19.10
N ALA A 54 -8.38 24.11 -17.76
CA ALA A 54 -9.53 23.60 -17.02
C ALA A 54 -9.95 24.49 -15.82
N PRO A 55 -10.50 25.69 -16.06
CA PRO A 55 -10.83 26.66 -15.01
C PRO A 55 -11.88 26.16 -14.01
N ILE A 56 -12.94 25.47 -14.47
CA ILE A 56 -13.98 24.90 -13.60
C ILE A 56 -13.41 23.79 -12.70
N PHE A 57 -12.50 22.96 -13.25
CA PHE A 57 -11.83 21.92 -12.49
C PHE A 57 -10.98 22.51 -11.36
N ASN A 58 -10.24 23.59 -11.66
CA ASN A 58 -9.42 24.29 -10.67
C ASN A 58 -10.31 24.87 -9.55
N GLU A 59 -11.41 25.54 -9.87
CA GLU A 59 -12.33 26.10 -8.86
C GLU A 59 -12.90 25.04 -7.91
N LEU A 60 -13.33 23.90 -8.44
CA LEU A 60 -13.88 22.80 -7.64
C LEU A 60 -12.82 22.11 -6.75
N HIS A 61 -11.54 22.17 -7.15
CA HIS A 61 -10.48 21.43 -6.49
C HIS A 61 -9.47 22.30 -5.73
N LYS A 62 -9.58 23.63 -5.76
CA LYS A 62 -8.78 24.58 -4.98
C LYS A 62 -8.66 24.21 -3.50
N ARG A 63 -9.72 23.67 -2.89
CA ARG A 63 -9.71 23.24 -1.48
C ARG A 63 -8.81 22.03 -1.17
N LYS A 64 -8.43 21.26 -2.20
CA LYS A 64 -7.53 20.10 -2.09
C LYS A 64 -6.09 20.45 -2.43
N GLU A 65 -5.82 21.71 -2.74
CA GLU A 65 -4.49 22.17 -3.06
C GLU A 65 -3.58 22.07 -1.84
N GLY A 66 -2.41 21.48 -2.04
CA GLY A 66 -1.41 21.29 -0.99
C GLY A 66 -1.69 20.18 0.03
N THR A 67 -2.69 19.31 -0.22
CA THR A 67 -2.79 18.06 0.52
C THR A 67 -1.60 17.15 0.19
N PRO A 68 -0.96 16.50 1.18
CA PRO A 68 0.08 15.52 0.95
C PRO A 68 -0.40 14.38 0.04
N THR A 69 0.38 14.03 -0.98
CA THR A 69 0.15 12.84 -1.82
C THR A 69 0.98 11.66 -1.29
N MET A 70 0.94 10.48 -1.94
CA MET A 70 1.64 9.26 -1.50
C MET A 70 1.12 8.60 -0.22
N GLY A 71 -0.18 8.73 0.05
CA GLY A 71 -0.85 7.97 1.12
C GLY A 71 -0.88 6.45 0.90
N GLY A 72 -0.58 5.99 -0.32
CA GLY A 72 -0.48 4.57 -0.63
C GLY A 72 0.76 3.90 -0.05
N LEU A 73 1.85 4.63 0.20
CA LEU A 73 3.11 4.05 0.67
C LEU A 73 2.95 3.33 2.03
N PRO A 74 2.38 3.92 3.08
CA PRO A 74 2.14 3.23 4.35
C PRO A 74 1.37 1.92 4.19
N VAL A 75 0.39 1.89 3.28
CA VAL A 75 -0.50 0.72 3.10
C VAL A 75 0.26 -0.47 2.56
N TRP A 76 0.89 -0.34 1.38
CA TRP A 76 1.58 -1.48 0.78
C TRP A 76 2.86 -1.84 1.56
N LEU A 77 3.54 -0.86 2.15
CA LEU A 77 4.72 -1.11 2.97
C LEU A 77 4.36 -1.92 4.22
N THR A 78 3.20 -1.64 4.86
CA THR A 78 2.73 -2.41 6.01
C THR A 78 2.47 -3.88 5.64
N VAL A 79 1.86 -4.12 4.47
CA VAL A 79 1.60 -5.49 3.99
C VAL A 79 2.91 -6.24 3.74
N VAL A 80 3.87 -5.62 3.03
CA VAL A 80 5.18 -6.21 2.74
C VAL A 80 5.96 -6.47 4.02
N PHE A 81 5.94 -5.52 4.95
CA PHE A 81 6.59 -5.64 6.26
C PHE A 81 6.06 -6.82 7.06
N LEU A 82 4.74 -6.97 7.16
CA LEU A 82 4.12 -8.11 7.86
C LEU A 82 4.41 -9.43 7.16
N ALA A 83 4.33 -9.46 5.83
CA ALA A 83 4.68 -10.65 5.03
C ALA A 83 6.09 -11.12 5.36
N PHE A 84 7.05 -10.19 5.34
CA PHE A 84 8.45 -10.46 5.62
C PHE A 84 8.69 -10.90 7.06
N ILE A 85 8.06 -10.26 8.05
CA ILE A 85 8.17 -10.66 9.46
C ILE A 85 7.63 -12.07 9.68
N PHE A 86 6.46 -12.40 9.15
CA PHE A 86 5.90 -13.74 9.33
C PHE A 86 6.74 -14.81 8.65
N PHE A 87 7.35 -14.49 7.50
CA PHE A 87 8.32 -15.36 6.86
C PHE A 87 9.56 -15.56 7.74
N LEU A 88 10.16 -14.48 8.26
CA LEU A 88 11.35 -14.59 9.09
C LEU A 88 11.10 -15.38 10.38
N MET A 89 9.95 -15.16 11.02
CA MET A 89 9.54 -15.91 12.21
C MET A 89 9.32 -17.39 11.90
N HIS A 90 8.77 -17.71 10.73
CA HIS A 90 8.63 -19.09 10.28
C HIS A 90 9.99 -19.78 10.06
N VAL A 91 10.99 -19.07 9.53
CA VAL A 91 12.35 -19.62 9.37
C VAL A 91 12.98 -19.95 10.72
N TRP A 92 12.72 -19.14 11.76
CA TRP A 92 13.31 -19.34 13.09
C TRP A 92 12.55 -20.33 13.97
N SER A 93 11.23 -20.41 13.85
CA SER A 93 10.38 -21.26 14.67
C SER A 93 9.22 -21.83 13.84
N ASP A 94 9.18 -23.15 13.72
CA ASP A 94 8.11 -23.84 13.00
C ASP A 94 6.85 -24.03 13.88
N GLY A 95 5.72 -24.35 13.26
CA GLY A 95 4.42 -24.56 13.93
C GLY A 95 3.44 -23.42 13.68
N PHE A 96 3.21 -22.55 14.67
CA PHE A 96 2.24 -21.44 14.55
C PHE A 96 2.62 -20.48 13.42
N TRP A 97 3.91 -20.11 13.33
CA TRP A 97 4.41 -19.17 12.33
C TRP A 97 4.24 -19.68 10.90
N SER A 98 4.36 -21.01 10.68
CA SER A 98 4.06 -21.64 9.40
C SER A 98 2.60 -21.45 8.96
N ARG A 99 1.66 -21.39 9.92
CA ARG A 99 0.23 -21.20 9.64
C ARG A 99 -0.17 -19.75 9.37
N VAL A 100 0.57 -18.78 9.89
CA VAL A 100 0.34 -17.34 9.65
C VAL A 100 1.19 -16.77 8.53
N ASN A 101 2.32 -17.41 8.21
CA ASN A 101 3.15 -17.07 7.07
C ASN A 101 2.38 -17.34 5.76
N PHE A 102 2.19 -16.29 4.97
CA PHE A 102 1.57 -16.38 3.67
C PHE A 102 2.57 -16.34 2.52
N LEU A 103 3.86 -16.07 2.74
CA LEU A 103 4.91 -16.14 1.69
C LEU A 103 5.34 -17.57 1.32
N SER A 104 5.02 -18.57 2.14
CA SER A 104 5.26 -19.99 1.82
C SER A 104 4.32 -20.52 0.73
N ARG A 105 3.25 -19.78 0.40
CA ARG A 105 2.26 -20.19 -0.60
C ARG A 105 2.60 -19.62 -1.96
N PRO A 106 2.76 -20.45 -3.01
CA PRO A 106 3.07 -19.96 -4.35
C PRO A 106 2.09 -18.91 -4.89
N GLN A 107 0.81 -18.99 -4.48
CA GLN A 107 -0.26 -18.12 -4.96
C GLN A 107 -0.16 -16.67 -4.43
N THR A 108 0.62 -16.40 -3.37
CA THR A 108 0.69 -15.07 -2.76
C THR A 108 1.84 -14.23 -3.30
N LEU A 109 2.85 -14.87 -3.91
CA LEU A 109 4.02 -14.20 -4.48
C LEU A 109 3.63 -13.26 -5.63
N LEU A 110 2.72 -13.69 -6.51
CA LEU A 110 2.22 -12.87 -7.62
C LEU A 110 1.48 -11.62 -7.10
N PRO A 111 0.44 -11.72 -6.24
CA PRO A 111 -0.22 -10.55 -5.66
C PRO A 111 0.73 -9.58 -4.95
N ILE A 112 1.69 -10.09 -4.17
CA ILE A 112 2.65 -9.24 -3.44
C ILE A 112 3.62 -8.56 -4.41
N GLY A 113 4.09 -9.29 -5.43
CA GLY A 113 4.92 -8.72 -6.49
C GLY A 113 4.21 -7.57 -7.21
N PHE A 114 2.95 -7.75 -7.62
CA PHE A 114 2.15 -6.69 -8.22
C PHE A 114 1.90 -5.51 -7.27
N LEU A 115 1.61 -5.79 -5.99
CA LEU A 115 1.44 -4.74 -4.98
C LEU A 115 2.69 -3.85 -4.86
N ILE A 116 3.87 -4.45 -4.82
CA ILE A 116 5.14 -3.72 -4.74
C ILE A 116 5.38 -2.94 -6.04
N LEU A 117 5.26 -3.58 -7.20
CA LEU A 117 5.53 -2.93 -8.49
C LEU A 117 4.57 -1.78 -8.77
N ALA A 118 3.26 -1.99 -8.61
CA ALA A 118 2.26 -0.94 -8.78
C ALA A 118 2.43 0.17 -7.72
N GLY A 119 2.76 -0.20 -6.47
CA GLY A 119 3.05 0.76 -5.40
C GLY A 119 4.25 1.65 -5.71
N LEU A 120 5.34 1.07 -6.25
CA LEU A 120 6.52 1.81 -6.67
C LEU A 120 6.21 2.73 -7.86
N VAL A 121 5.56 2.21 -8.91
CA VAL A 121 5.18 3.01 -10.09
C VAL A 121 4.28 4.18 -9.69
N GLY A 122 3.27 3.94 -8.85
CA GLY A 122 2.40 5.00 -8.33
C GLY A 122 3.15 6.03 -7.47
N MET A 123 4.10 5.59 -6.64
CA MET A 123 4.95 6.50 -5.87
C MET A 123 5.82 7.38 -6.79
N PHE A 124 6.42 6.81 -7.84
CA PHE A 124 7.19 7.59 -8.81
C PHE A 124 6.32 8.60 -9.56
N ASP A 125 5.10 8.22 -9.96
CA ASP A 125 4.14 9.13 -10.59
C ASP A 125 3.77 10.31 -9.67
N ASP A 126 3.49 10.03 -8.39
CA ASP A 126 3.18 11.05 -7.38
C ASP A 126 4.37 11.99 -7.15
N ILE A 127 5.61 11.46 -7.11
CA ILE A 127 6.83 12.26 -6.93
C ILE A 127 7.01 13.21 -8.13
N LEU A 128 6.89 12.69 -9.35
CA LEU A 128 6.99 13.50 -10.58
C LEU A 128 5.91 14.58 -10.64
N GLY A 129 4.70 14.26 -10.15
CA GLY A 129 3.60 15.21 -10.02
C GLY A 129 3.90 16.38 -9.08
N ILE A 130 4.58 16.14 -7.95
CA ILE A 130 5.00 17.20 -7.01
C ILE A 130 6.09 18.09 -7.61
N PHE A 131 7.08 17.50 -8.28
CA PHE A 131 8.24 18.23 -8.83
C PHE A 131 7.98 18.95 -10.17
N GLN A 132 6.71 19.23 -10.50
CA GLN A 132 6.30 20.03 -11.67
C GLN A 132 6.80 19.50 -13.04
N ARG A 133 7.17 18.22 -13.15
CA ARG A 133 7.57 17.60 -14.42
C ARG A 133 6.40 17.05 -15.24
N GLY A 134 5.17 17.23 -14.77
CA GLY A 134 4.01 16.50 -15.24
C GLY A 134 4.15 15.03 -14.85
N GLY A 135 3.16 14.48 -14.13
CA GLY A 135 3.12 13.03 -13.91
C GLY A 135 3.07 12.26 -15.24
N PHE A 136 3.10 10.94 -15.20
CA PHE A 136 2.97 10.14 -16.42
C PHE A 136 1.71 10.52 -17.21
N SER A 137 1.82 10.65 -18.54
CA SER A 137 0.64 10.82 -19.39
C SER A 137 -0.29 9.61 -19.25
N MET A 138 -1.60 9.80 -19.46
CA MET A 138 -2.57 8.70 -19.37
C MET A 138 -2.20 7.49 -20.25
N SER A 139 -1.58 7.73 -21.40
CA SER A 139 -1.06 6.65 -22.26
C SER A 139 0.06 5.84 -21.60
N ARG A 140 0.97 6.48 -20.86
CA ARG A 140 2.06 5.80 -20.12
C ARG A 140 1.61 5.15 -18.82
N ARG A 141 0.39 5.44 -18.35
CA ARG A 141 -0.19 4.83 -17.14
C ARG A 141 -0.95 3.52 -17.43
N LEU A 142 -1.35 3.31 -18.69
CA LEU A 142 -2.20 2.19 -19.12
C LEU A 142 -1.42 1.08 -19.84
N ILE A 143 -0.13 1.28 -20.10
CA ILE A 143 0.80 0.35 -20.75
C ILE A 143 1.76 -0.16 -19.68
#